data_AF-A0A1G9MPA4-F1
#
_entry.id   AF-A0A1G9MPA4-F1
#
_cell.length_a   1.000
_cell.length_b   1.000
_cell.length_c   1.000
_cell.angle_alpha   90.00
_cell.angle_beta   90.00
_cell.angle_gamma   90.00
#
_symmetry.space_group_name_H-M   'P 1'
#
loop_
_entity.id
_entity.type
_entity.pdbx_description
1 polymer ?
#
loop_
_entity_poly.entity_id
_entity_poly.type
_entity_poly.pdbx_seq_one_letter_code
_entity_poly.pdbx_strand_id
1 'polypeptide(L)'
;MVFIIVISSLLLISGVGIYQHFTGDSKSSQESSTASSSTTPSSSEVASETTDEKNYRTAKLKLEHPYTEADASAKAAVSQAFDVAINAINEAGQVPNIKGTYDNQLMMTSEAMVQTFAMALLVNHYQYQEKQLEVTQAENDDVVQFLVVLTKENEDNCYFIGNFNTTVNQIQLKAYVGGNIGATFG
;
A
#
# COMPACT_ATOMS: atom_id res chain seq x y z
N MET A 1 15.60 33.54 -20.45
CA MET A 1 16.42 33.73 -19.23
C MET A 1 15.53 33.96 -18.01
N VAL A 2 14.85 32.93 -17.49
CA VAL A 2 14.20 32.96 -16.15
C VAL A 2 14.15 31.54 -15.54
N PHE A 3 14.30 30.48 -16.34
CA PHE A 3 14.19 29.07 -15.91
C PHE A 3 15.40 28.46 -15.16
N ILE A 4 16.46 29.22 -14.83
CA ILE A 4 17.64 28.68 -14.09
C ILE A 4 17.72 29.22 -12.64
N ILE A 5 16.84 30.15 -12.25
CA ILE A 5 16.90 30.83 -10.95
C ILE A 5 16.35 29.95 -9.80
N VAL A 6 15.64 28.87 -10.09
CA VAL A 6 14.90 28.09 -9.06
C VAL A 6 15.72 26.95 -8.43
N ILE A 7 16.84 26.52 -9.05
CA ILE A 7 17.50 25.25 -8.66
C ILE A 7 18.79 25.41 -7.84
N SER A 8 19.43 26.60 -7.79
CA SER A 8 20.77 26.74 -7.20
C SER A 8 20.86 27.33 -5.78
N SER A 9 19.79 27.87 -5.19
CA SER A 9 19.88 28.61 -3.91
C SER A 9 19.27 27.94 -2.67
N LEU A 10 18.71 26.73 -2.76
CA LEU A 10 18.10 26.05 -1.60
C LEU A 10 18.92 24.88 -1.04
N LEU A 11 20.23 24.86 -1.30
CA LEU A 11 21.15 23.80 -0.85
C LEU A 11 22.12 24.22 0.27
N LEU A 12 21.91 25.36 0.96
CA LEU A 12 22.93 25.91 1.87
C LEU A 12 22.49 26.25 3.31
N ILE A 13 21.40 25.69 3.84
CA ILE A 13 21.03 25.94 5.25
C ILE A 13 20.66 24.65 6.01
N SER A 14 21.56 23.66 6.00
CA SER A 14 21.43 22.48 6.88
C SER A 14 22.73 22.06 7.57
N GLY A 15 23.77 22.92 7.58
CA GLY A 15 25.13 22.47 7.91
C GLY A 15 25.77 22.89 9.24
N VAL A 16 25.30 23.92 9.97
CA VAL A 16 26.18 24.58 10.99
C VAL A 16 25.48 24.91 12.33
N GLY A 17 24.27 24.40 12.57
CA GLY A 17 23.37 24.96 13.60
C GLY A 17 23.47 24.47 15.06
N ILE A 18 24.28 23.47 15.42
CA ILE A 18 24.29 22.96 16.83
C ILE A 18 25.69 22.54 17.30
N TYR A 19 26.72 23.37 17.04
CA TYR A 19 28.08 23.14 17.56
C TYR A 19 28.48 24.09 18.71
N GLN A 20 27.55 24.85 19.29
CA GLN A 20 27.88 25.87 20.31
C GLN A 20 26.94 25.89 21.52
N HIS A 21 26.62 24.73 22.11
CA HIS A 21 25.99 24.71 23.44
C HIS A 21 26.72 23.87 24.49
N PHE A 22 27.97 23.46 24.28
CA PHE A 22 28.73 22.84 25.36
C PHE A 22 30.22 23.20 25.27
N THR A 23 30.50 24.50 25.39
CA THR A 23 31.80 24.94 25.89
C THR A 23 31.68 25.08 27.39
N GLY A 24 32.06 24.03 28.10
CA GLY A 24 32.13 23.98 29.55
C GLY A 24 33.29 23.09 29.96
N ASP A 25 34.36 23.76 30.40
CA ASP A 25 35.45 23.27 31.24
C ASP A 25 36.62 22.44 30.67
N SER A 26 37.76 23.13 30.61
CA SER A 26 38.97 22.83 31.40
C SER A 26 39.79 21.58 31.07
N LYS A 27 40.92 21.87 30.42
CA LYS A 27 42.16 21.10 30.26
C LYS A 27 42.71 20.52 31.58
N SER A 28 43.00 19.21 31.66
CA SER A 28 44.21 18.64 32.32
C SER A 28 44.32 17.10 32.23
N SER A 29 45.42 16.64 31.64
CA SER A 29 46.33 15.54 32.02
C SER A 29 45.83 14.14 32.46
N GLN A 30 46.25 13.16 31.65
CA GLN A 30 47.07 11.96 31.98
C GLN A 30 46.59 10.91 33.00
N GLU A 31 46.60 9.65 32.50
CA GLU A 31 47.06 8.40 33.14
C GLU A 31 46.04 7.29 33.43
N SER A 32 46.26 6.17 32.71
CA SER A 32 46.09 4.75 33.07
C SER A 32 44.86 4.29 33.86
N SER A 33 44.09 3.37 33.28
CA SER A 33 43.80 2.04 33.88
C SER A 33 42.87 1.24 32.97
N THR A 34 43.34 0.07 32.54
CA THR A 34 42.56 -0.97 31.87
C THR A 34 41.35 -1.38 32.72
N ALA A 35 40.13 -1.22 32.18
CA ALA A 35 38.95 -1.93 32.64
C ALA A 35 38.26 -2.55 31.42
N SER A 36 38.39 -3.88 31.29
CA SER A 36 37.56 -4.66 30.37
C SER A 36 36.10 -4.50 30.77
N SER A 37 35.37 -3.68 30.03
CA SER A 37 33.91 -3.69 30.01
C SER A 37 33.50 -4.53 28.81
N SER A 38 33.20 -5.80 29.05
CA SER A 38 32.43 -6.63 28.15
C SER A 38 31.03 -6.03 27.98
N THR A 39 30.88 -5.10 27.05
CA THR A 39 29.57 -4.76 26.49
C THR A 39 29.20 -5.87 25.54
N THR A 40 28.46 -6.85 26.03
CA THR A 40 27.68 -7.76 25.20
C THR A 40 26.81 -6.89 24.28
N PRO A 41 26.97 -6.92 22.95
CA PRO A 41 26.02 -6.27 22.08
C PRO A 41 24.70 -7.03 22.26
N SER A 42 23.69 -6.37 22.83
CA SER A 42 22.32 -6.82 22.75
C SER A 42 21.92 -6.73 21.27
N SER A 43 22.27 -7.77 20.52
CA SER A 43 21.80 -7.98 19.15
C SER A 43 20.33 -8.34 19.25
N SER A 44 19.49 -7.32 19.36
CA SER A 44 18.07 -7.47 19.07
C SER A 44 18.00 -7.78 17.58
N GLU A 45 17.91 -9.06 17.25
CA GLU A 45 17.71 -9.55 15.90
C GLU A 45 16.39 -8.93 15.40
N VAL A 46 16.50 -7.90 14.56
CA VAL A 46 15.32 -7.30 13.93
C VAL A 46 14.79 -8.38 12.99
N ALA A 47 13.66 -8.99 13.35
CA ALA A 47 13.03 -10.00 12.51
C ALA A 47 12.87 -9.43 11.09
N SER A 48 13.39 -10.15 10.11
CA SER A 48 13.24 -9.76 8.71
C SER A 48 11.78 -9.83 8.32
N GLU A 49 11.30 -8.77 7.68
CA GLU A 49 9.95 -8.72 7.13
C GLU A 49 9.70 -9.85 6.12
N THR A 50 8.54 -10.49 6.21
CA THR A 50 8.05 -11.47 5.24
C THR A 50 7.72 -10.83 3.89
N THR A 51 7.62 -11.63 2.83
CA THR A 51 7.19 -11.13 1.50
C THR A 51 5.83 -10.46 1.56
N ASP A 52 4.89 -11.04 2.31
CA ASP A 52 3.53 -10.50 2.45
C ASP A 52 3.48 -9.19 3.20
N GLU A 53 4.20 -9.06 4.31
CA GLU A 53 4.31 -7.79 5.04
C GLU A 53 4.91 -6.70 4.14
N LYS A 54 5.94 -7.03 3.37
CA LYS A 54 6.56 -6.10 2.41
C LYS A 54 5.59 -5.69 1.32
N ASN A 55 4.85 -6.64 0.75
CA ASN A 55 3.87 -6.39 -0.31
C ASN A 55 2.70 -5.57 0.21
N TYR A 56 2.15 -5.92 1.37
CA TYR A 56 1.12 -5.15 2.07
C TYR A 56 1.57 -3.71 2.29
N ARG A 57 2.74 -3.48 2.92
CA ARG A 57 3.27 -2.13 3.13
C ARG A 57 3.43 -1.38 1.81
N THR A 58 3.92 -2.05 0.77
CA THR A 58 4.12 -1.44 -0.55
C THR A 58 2.79 -1.02 -1.19
N ALA A 59 1.73 -1.84 -1.06
CA ALA A 59 0.39 -1.49 -1.51
C ALA A 59 -0.20 -0.35 -0.68
N LYS A 60 -0.10 -0.45 0.65
CA LYS A 60 -0.63 0.50 1.61
C LYS A 60 -0.04 1.90 1.38
N LEU A 61 1.28 2.01 1.21
CA LEU A 61 1.96 3.29 0.98
C LEU A 61 1.68 3.94 -0.38
N LYS A 62 0.96 3.28 -1.30
CA LYS A 62 0.48 3.89 -2.55
C LYS A 62 -0.83 4.65 -2.39
N LEU A 63 -1.52 4.50 -1.26
CA LEU A 63 -2.70 5.30 -0.93
C LEU A 63 -2.27 6.72 -0.55
N GLU A 64 -3.13 7.71 -0.81
CA GLU A 64 -2.93 9.14 -0.52
C GLU A 64 -2.86 9.38 0.99
N HIS A 65 -3.80 8.80 1.74
CA HIS A 65 -3.86 8.89 3.19
C HIS A 65 -3.87 7.49 3.82
N PRO A 66 -2.74 6.75 3.76
CA PRO A 66 -2.70 5.34 4.12
C PRO A 66 -3.16 5.05 5.55
N TYR A 67 -2.98 6.00 6.48
CA TYR A 67 -3.31 5.80 7.89
C TYR A 67 -4.53 6.60 8.35
N THR A 68 -5.27 7.21 7.42
CA THR A 68 -6.49 7.95 7.71
C THR A 68 -7.69 7.20 7.17
N GLU A 69 -8.39 6.51 8.06
CA GLU A 69 -9.56 5.73 7.69
C GLU A 69 -10.70 6.60 7.15
N ALA A 70 -11.43 6.08 6.17
CA ALA A 70 -12.71 6.63 5.76
C ALA A 70 -13.79 6.35 6.83
N ASP A 71 -14.90 7.09 6.76
CA ASP A 71 -16.03 6.85 7.65
C ASP A 71 -16.70 5.49 7.42
N ALA A 72 -17.54 5.08 8.37
CA ALA A 72 -18.20 3.78 8.35
C ALA A 72 -19.16 3.61 7.15
N SER A 73 -19.77 4.69 6.67
CA SER A 73 -20.69 4.64 5.53
C SER A 73 -19.92 4.36 4.24
N ALA A 74 -18.80 5.04 4.03
CA ALA A 74 -17.92 4.80 2.90
C ALA A 74 -17.34 3.38 2.93
N LYS A 75 -16.91 2.89 4.10
CA LYS A 75 -16.46 1.50 4.28
C LYS A 75 -17.52 0.48 3.86
N ALA A 76 -18.76 0.67 4.32
CA ALA A 76 -19.87 -0.21 3.96
C ALA A 76 -20.18 -0.18 2.46
N ALA A 77 -20.16 1.01 1.83
CA ALA A 77 -20.39 1.16 0.40
C ALA A 77 -19.32 0.45 -0.45
N VAL A 78 -18.04 0.59 -0.08
CA VAL A 78 -16.95 -0.11 -0.76
C VAL A 78 -17.06 -1.62 -0.59
N SER A 79 -17.38 -2.11 0.62
CA SER A 79 -17.59 -3.55 0.87
C SER A 79 -18.70 -4.11 -0.01
N GLN A 80 -19.87 -3.46 0.00
CA GLN A 80 -20.99 -3.84 -0.85
C GLN A 80 -20.64 -3.82 -2.34
N ALA A 81 -19.83 -2.85 -2.77
CA ALA A 81 -19.38 -2.76 -4.15
C ALA A 81 -18.52 -3.95 -4.56
N PHE A 82 -17.62 -4.38 -3.68
CA PHE A 82 -16.81 -5.57 -3.93
C PHE A 82 -17.65 -6.83 -3.93
N ASP A 83 -18.67 -6.96 -3.07
CA ASP A 83 -19.59 -8.09 -3.11
C ASP A 83 -20.28 -8.18 -4.48
N VAL A 84 -20.81 -7.07 -5.00
CA VAL A 84 -21.45 -7.00 -6.32
C VAL A 84 -20.46 -7.37 -7.43
N ALA A 85 -19.27 -6.78 -7.42
CA ALA A 85 -18.25 -7.02 -8.45
C ALA A 85 -17.77 -8.48 -8.45
N ILE A 86 -17.50 -9.05 -7.27
CA ILE A 86 -17.02 -10.43 -7.12
C ILE A 86 -18.11 -11.43 -7.50
N ASN A 87 -19.37 -11.18 -7.12
CA ASN A 87 -20.49 -12.01 -7.55
C ASN A 87 -20.63 -12.02 -9.08
N ALA A 88 -20.57 -10.85 -9.73
CA ALA A 88 -20.62 -10.77 -11.20
C ALA A 88 -19.44 -11.51 -11.87
N ILE A 89 -18.23 -11.45 -11.30
CA ILE A 89 -17.07 -12.21 -11.79
C ILE A 89 -17.32 -13.72 -11.67
N ASN A 90 -17.80 -14.18 -10.50
CA ASN A 90 -18.08 -15.59 -10.26
C ASN A 90 -19.19 -16.12 -11.19
N GLU A 91 -20.24 -15.34 -11.41
CA GLU A 91 -21.34 -15.67 -12.33
C GLU A 91 -20.88 -15.73 -13.79
N ALA A 92 -19.97 -14.85 -14.21
CA ALA A 92 -19.40 -14.88 -15.56
C ALA A 92 -18.59 -16.16 -15.82
N GLY A 93 -18.02 -16.76 -14.78
CA GLY A 93 -17.33 -18.06 -14.76
C GLY A 93 -16.00 -18.13 -15.53
N GLN A 94 -15.77 -17.22 -16.48
CA GLN A 94 -14.55 -17.14 -17.28
C GLN A 94 -14.14 -15.68 -17.50
N VAL A 95 -12.83 -15.42 -17.47
CA VAL A 95 -12.25 -14.07 -17.61
C VAL A 95 -12.72 -13.31 -18.86
N PRO A 96 -12.84 -13.91 -20.07
CA PRO A 96 -13.30 -13.17 -21.24
C PRO A 96 -14.76 -12.71 -21.16
N ASN A 97 -15.56 -13.28 -20.24
CA ASN A 97 -16.98 -12.99 -20.12
C ASN A 97 -17.28 -11.80 -19.20
N ILE A 98 -16.26 -11.24 -18.53
CA ILE A 98 -16.43 -10.11 -17.62
C ILE A 98 -15.76 -8.83 -18.16
N LYS A 99 -16.46 -7.71 -18.02
CA LYS A 99 -16.03 -6.37 -18.41
C LYS A 99 -16.48 -5.39 -17.33
N GLY A 100 -15.84 -4.21 -17.24
CA GLY A 100 -16.33 -3.16 -16.35
C GLY A 100 -17.65 -2.59 -16.85
N THR A 101 -18.69 -2.62 -16.02
CA THR A 101 -20.01 -2.02 -16.30
C THR A 101 -20.53 -1.26 -15.08
N TYR A 102 -21.60 -0.49 -15.27
CA TYR A 102 -22.24 0.20 -14.15
C TYR A 102 -22.84 -0.80 -13.16
N ASP A 103 -23.47 -1.86 -13.68
CA ASP A 103 -24.20 -2.87 -12.89
C ASP A 103 -23.27 -3.69 -11.98
N ASN A 104 -22.09 -4.06 -12.48
CA ASN A 104 -21.09 -4.75 -11.67
C ASN A 104 -20.12 -3.79 -10.94
N GLN A 105 -20.40 -2.50 -11.00
CA GLN A 105 -19.67 -1.44 -10.32
C GLN A 105 -18.19 -1.31 -10.71
N LEU A 106 -17.79 -1.84 -11.86
CA LEU A 106 -16.41 -1.77 -12.37
C LEU A 106 -16.27 -0.85 -13.58
N MET A 107 -17.27 0.00 -13.90
CA MET A 107 -17.26 0.88 -15.09
C MET A 107 -16.02 1.80 -15.16
N MET A 108 -15.51 2.23 -14.01
CA MET A 108 -14.33 3.10 -13.92
C MET A 108 -13.00 2.34 -13.96
N THR A 109 -13.03 1.02 -13.93
CA THR A 109 -11.86 0.16 -14.01
C THR A 109 -11.54 -0.16 -15.47
N SER A 110 -10.24 -0.09 -15.84
CA SER A 110 -9.83 -0.46 -17.20
C SER A 110 -10.11 -1.92 -17.48
N GLU A 111 -10.44 -2.26 -18.73
CA GLU A 111 -10.76 -3.65 -19.12
C GLU A 111 -9.64 -4.63 -18.75
N ALA A 112 -8.39 -4.25 -18.99
CA ALA A 112 -7.22 -5.05 -18.61
C ALA A 112 -7.17 -5.31 -17.09
N MET A 113 -7.54 -4.33 -16.26
CA MET A 113 -7.55 -4.52 -14.82
C MET A 113 -8.74 -5.31 -14.31
N VAL A 114 -9.92 -5.18 -14.94
CA VAL A 114 -11.05 -6.07 -14.68
C VAL A 114 -10.65 -7.51 -14.96
N GLN A 115 -10.01 -7.77 -16.11
CA GLN A 115 -9.57 -9.11 -16.47
C GLN A 115 -8.50 -9.66 -15.50
N THR A 116 -7.57 -8.82 -15.04
CA THR A 116 -6.54 -9.24 -14.08
C THR A 116 -7.15 -9.59 -12.72
N PHE A 117 -8.10 -8.78 -12.24
CA PHE A 117 -8.82 -9.08 -11.00
C PHE A 117 -9.66 -10.36 -11.14
N ALA A 118 -10.32 -10.54 -12.28
CA ALA A 118 -11.03 -11.78 -12.60
C ALA A 118 -10.10 -12.99 -12.70
N MET A 119 -8.89 -12.85 -13.25
CA MET A 119 -7.89 -13.94 -13.26
C MET A 119 -7.50 -14.34 -11.85
N ALA A 120 -7.26 -13.38 -10.95
CA ALA A 120 -6.93 -13.66 -9.56
C ALA A 120 -7.98 -14.57 -8.90
N LEU A 121 -9.26 -14.29 -9.13
CA LEU A 121 -10.38 -15.03 -8.54
C LEU A 121 -10.67 -16.35 -9.27
N LEU A 122 -10.85 -16.30 -10.59
CA LEU A 122 -11.37 -17.44 -11.38
C LEU A 122 -10.30 -18.45 -11.79
N VAL A 123 -9.07 -17.99 -12.07
CA VAL A 123 -7.99 -18.81 -12.62
C VAL A 123 -6.96 -19.16 -11.56
N ASN A 124 -6.54 -18.16 -10.76
CA ASN A 124 -5.52 -18.36 -9.75
C ASN A 124 -6.11 -18.75 -8.38
N HIS A 125 -7.44 -18.71 -8.24
CA HIS A 125 -8.19 -19.14 -7.06
C HIS A 125 -7.79 -18.43 -5.76
N TYR A 126 -7.45 -17.14 -5.87
CA TYR A 126 -7.34 -16.28 -4.70
C TYR A 126 -8.71 -15.97 -4.12
N GLN A 127 -8.77 -15.87 -2.80
CA GLN A 127 -9.98 -15.64 -2.03
C GLN A 127 -9.98 -14.22 -1.47
N TYR A 128 -11.03 -13.47 -1.78
CA TYR A 128 -11.25 -12.14 -1.21
C TYR A 128 -11.46 -12.20 0.31
N GLN A 129 -10.75 -11.33 1.03
CA GLN A 129 -10.83 -11.19 2.48
C GLN A 129 -11.57 -9.91 2.87
N GLU A 130 -12.90 -9.96 2.90
CA GLU A 130 -13.76 -8.81 3.26
C GLU A 130 -13.35 -8.17 4.59
N LYS A 131 -13.03 -8.97 5.61
CA LYS A 131 -12.62 -8.48 6.94
C LYS A 131 -11.27 -7.74 6.95
N GLN A 132 -10.50 -7.86 5.88
CA GLN A 132 -9.22 -7.19 5.68
C GLN A 132 -9.32 -6.07 4.64
N LEU A 133 -10.53 -5.74 4.17
CA LEU A 133 -10.74 -4.56 3.35
C LEU A 133 -10.41 -3.31 4.17
N GLU A 134 -9.49 -2.52 3.65
CA GLU A 134 -9.16 -1.22 4.22
C GLU A 134 -9.64 -0.12 3.30
N VAL A 135 -10.29 0.89 3.88
CA VAL A 135 -10.77 2.08 3.15
C VAL A 135 -10.26 3.32 3.83
N THR A 136 -9.57 4.16 3.07
CA THR A 136 -8.92 5.39 3.52
C THR A 136 -9.50 6.60 2.81
N GLN A 137 -9.33 7.76 3.42
CA GLN A 137 -9.67 9.03 2.77
C GLN A 137 -8.84 9.22 1.49
N ALA A 138 -9.41 9.97 0.55
CA ALA A 138 -8.70 10.53 -0.60
C ALA A 138 -8.66 12.06 -0.47
N GLU A 139 -7.84 12.71 -1.28
CA GLU A 139 -7.79 14.18 -1.36
C GLU A 139 -9.09 14.79 -1.92
N ASN A 140 -9.89 14.00 -2.65
CA ASN A 140 -11.15 14.42 -3.23
C ASN A 140 -12.34 13.89 -2.42
N ASP A 141 -13.28 14.76 -2.06
CA ASP A 141 -14.43 14.49 -1.21
C ASP A 141 -15.38 13.41 -1.75
N ASP A 142 -15.48 13.25 -3.08
CA ASP A 142 -16.32 12.23 -3.71
C ASP A 142 -15.59 10.91 -3.98
N VAL A 143 -14.38 10.75 -3.42
CA VAL A 143 -13.54 9.57 -3.57
C VAL A 143 -13.05 9.09 -2.23
N VAL A 144 -13.07 7.77 -2.05
CA VAL A 144 -12.24 7.09 -1.05
C VAL A 144 -11.29 6.13 -1.74
N GLN A 145 -10.21 5.76 -1.08
CA GLN A 145 -9.29 4.75 -1.61
C GLN A 145 -9.41 3.47 -0.81
N PHE A 146 -9.11 2.36 -1.46
CA PHE A 146 -9.19 1.06 -0.82
C PHE A 146 -7.91 0.25 -1.04
N LEU A 147 -7.72 -0.72 -0.14
CA LEU A 147 -6.81 -1.83 -0.28
C LEU A 147 -7.60 -3.11 -0.01
N VAL A 148 -7.64 -3.97 -1.03
CA VAL A 148 -8.26 -5.30 -1.00
C VAL A 148 -7.17 -6.34 -0.83
N VAL A 149 -7.37 -7.27 0.11
CA VAL A 149 -6.51 -8.43 0.31
C VAL A 149 -7.14 -9.66 -0.33
N LEU A 150 -6.39 -10.32 -1.21
CA LEU A 150 -6.71 -11.63 -1.73
C LEU A 150 -5.66 -12.64 -1.24
N THR A 151 -6.10 -13.76 -0.69
CA THR A 151 -5.22 -14.78 -0.10
C THR A 151 -5.36 -16.11 -0.83
N LYS A 152 -4.32 -16.91 -0.80
CA LYS A 152 -4.33 -18.29 -1.33
C LYS A 152 -3.41 -19.13 -0.49
N GLU A 153 -3.81 -20.38 -0.23
CA GLU A 153 -3.01 -21.29 0.57
C GLU A 153 -1.64 -21.53 -0.09
N ASN A 154 -0.57 -21.40 0.69
CA ASN A 154 0.82 -21.62 0.27
C ASN A 154 1.34 -20.67 -0.81
N GLU A 155 0.68 -19.53 -1.03
CA GLU A 155 1.09 -18.50 -1.99
C GLU A 155 1.09 -17.11 -1.33
N ASP A 156 1.95 -16.21 -1.83
CA ASP A 156 1.96 -14.82 -1.36
C ASP A 156 0.61 -14.15 -1.65
N ASN A 157 0.14 -13.31 -0.74
CA ASN A 157 -1.09 -12.55 -0.90
C ASN A 157 -0.99 -11.54 -2.05
N CYS A 158 -2.14 -11.28 -2.67
CA CYS A 158 -2.29 -10.20 -3.64
C CYS A 158 -3.06 -9.03 -3.04
N TYR A 159 -2.52 -7.82 -3.21
CA TYR A 159 -3.08 -6.59 -2.68
C TYR A 159 -3.52 -5.68 -3.82
N PHE A 160 -4.82 -5.57 -4.05
CA PHE A 160 -5.38 -4.62 -5.03
C PHE A 160 -5.65 -3.28 -4.37
N ILE A 161 -5.30 -2.19 -5.06
CA ILE A 161 -5.58 -0.84 -4.60
C ILE A 161 -6.32 -0.05 -5.67
N GLY A 162 -7.10 0.93 -5.23
CA GLY A 162 -7.88 1.73 -6.15
C GLY A 162 -8.68 2.82 -5.48
N ASN A 163 -9.50 3.45 -6.31
CA ASN A 163 -10.41 4.51 -5.92
C ASN A 163 -11.84 3.98 -5.96
N PHE A 164 -12.70 4.45 -5.07
CA PHE A 164 -14.13 4.27 -5.13
C PHE A 164 -14.79 5.63 -5.18
N ASN A 165 -15.60 5.89 -6.22
CA ASN A 165 -16.39 7.11 -6.28
C ASN A 165 -17.66 6.93 -5.45
N THR A 166 -17.81 7.71 -4.38
CA THR A 166 -18.91 7.61 -3.42
C THR A 166 -20.22 8.18 -3.94
N THR A 167 -20.19 8.97 -5.01
CA THR A 167 -21.40 9.55 -5.64
C THR A 167 -22.06 8.55 -6.59
N VAL A 168 -21.28 7.87 -7.42
CA VAL A 168 -21.80 6.94 -8.44
C VAL A 168 -21.66 5.47 -8.06
N ASN A 169 -21.05 5.16 -6.92
CA ASN A 169 -20.79 3.81 -6.40
C ASN A 169 -20.05 2.94 -7.42
N GLN A 170 -18.88 3.41 -7.87
CA GLN A 170 -18.07 2.71 -8.86
C GLN A 170 -16.64 2.50 -8.36
N ILE A 171 -16.15 1.29 -8.56
CA ILE A 171 -14.78 0.85 -8.30
C ILE A 171 -13.89 1.19 -9.49
N GLN A 172 -12.74 1.75 -9.18
CA GLN A 172 -11.60 1.90 -10.08
C GLN A 172 -10.39 1.17 -9.50
N LEU A 173 -10.13 -0.06 -9.94
CA LEU A 173 -8.88 -0.75 -9.64
C LEU A 173 -7.73 -0.06 -10.39
N LYS A 174 -6.68 0.34 -9.66
CA LYS A 174 -5.55 1.11 -10.22
C LYS A 174 -4.28 0.28 -10.35
N ALA A 175 -4.02 -0.58 -9.38
CA ALA A 175 -2.84 -1.43 -9.35
C ALA A 175 -3.05 -2.62 -8.42
N TYR A 176 -2.14 -3.59 -8.52
CA TYR A 176 -1.97 -4.62 -7.50
C TYR A 176 -0.49 -4.76 -7.13
N VAL A 177 -0.23 -5.41 -5.99
CA VAL A 177 1.11 -5.74 -5.49
C VAL A 177 1.07 -7.16 -4.94
N GLY A 178 2.11 -7.94 -5.21
CA GLY A 178 2.20 -9.33 -4.74
C GLY A 178 1.24 -10.26 -5.49
N GLY A 179 1.23 -11.51 -5.06
CA GLY A 179 0.48 -12.59 -5.69
C GLY A 179 1.03 -13.01 -7.06
N ASN A 180 0.88 -14.29 -7.34
CA ASN A 180 1.14 -14.87 -8.66
C ASN A 180 -0.14 -14.79 -9.51
N ILE A 181 -0.36 -13.63 -10.14
CA ILE A 181 -1.45 -13.46 -11.11
C ILE A 181 -0.93 -13.65 -12.52
N GLY A 182 -1.37 -14.73 -13.17
CA GLY A 182 -0.97 -15.06 -14.53
C GLY A 182 -1.58 -16.38 -15.00
N ALA A 183 -1.66 -16.56 -16.31
CA ALA A 183 -2.02 -17.83 -16.92
C ALA A 183 -0.81 -18.77 -16.84
N THR A 184 -0.70 -19.56 -15.76
CA THR A 184 0.18 -20.73 -15.77
C THR A 184 -0.49 -21.80 -16.63
N PHE A 185 -0.05 -21.90 -17.89
CA PHE A 185 -0.37 -23.06 -18.72
C PHE A 185 0.37 -24.25 -18.12
N GLY A 186 -0.37 -25.14 -17.44
CA GLY A 186 0.11 -26.47 -17.02
C GLY A 186 0.09 -27.45 -18.17
#